data_AF-A0A5S6R604-F1
#
_entry.id   AF-A0A5S6R604-F1
#
_cell.length_a   1.000
_cell.length_b   1.000
_cell.length_c   1.000
_cell.angle_alpha   90.00
_cell.angle_beta   90.00
_cell.angle_gamma   90.00
#
_symmetry.space_group_name_H-M   'P 1'
#
loop_
_entity.id
_entity.type
_entity.pdbx_description
1 polymer ?
#
loop_
_entity_poly.entity_id
_entity_poly.type
_entity_poly.pdbx_seq_one_letter_code
_entity_poly.pdbx_strand_id
1 'polypeptide(L)'
;MVLEMRLYFCVADLNLAEVISKYLPQQTMTSTEVDLTTRLFTIADACLHRHKAVPVIINIDFEKWNLRWRQTTTEGVFRVIDDLFGTPGPYTFSNEFFKRSKFYLVSQYGVPASVNDANKLMPPESSAMWFNDESGKEGTRQKGWTTTWMLMKPSPRCCMLSYQLGFQVLSPAKETTKSSWRHFLLLMT
;
A
#
# COMPACT_ATOMS: atom_id res chain seq x y z
N MET A 1 19.26 -1.91 -0.35
CA MET A 1 18.68 -2.60 -1.53
C MET A 1 19.75 -2.64 -2.61
N VAL A 2 19.94 -3.80 -3.26
CA VAL A 2 20.90 -3.94 -4.37
C VAL A 2 20.34 -3.29 -5.65
N LEU A 3 21.19 -2.94 -6.61
CA LEU A 3 20.81 -2.18 -7.81
C LEU A 3 19.73 -2.87 -8.63
N GLU A 4 19.85 -4.19 -8.86
CA GLU A 4 18.91 -4.99 -9.64
C GLU A 4 17.52 -5.00 -8.98
N MET A 5 17.49 -5.17 -7.66
CA MET A 5 16.26 -5.11 -6.87
C MET A 5 15.62 -3.72 -6.96
N ARG A 6 16.43 -2.66 -6.90
CA ARG A 6 15.95 -1.27 -7.02
C ARG A 6 15.35 -1.00 -8.39
N LEU A 7 16.03 -1.41 -9.47
CA LEU A 7 15.52 -1.24 -10.83
C LEU A 7 14.18 -1.96 -11.01
N TYR A 8 14.07 -3.20 -10.52
CA TYR A 8 12.84 -3.96 -10.56
C TYR A 8 11.67 -3.23 -9.88
N PHE A 9 11.84 -2.79 -8.62
CA PHE A 9 10.75 -2.09 -7.91
C PHE A 9 10.42 -0.73 -8.54
N CYS A 10 11.43 0.04 -8.95
CA CYS A 10 11.21 1.35 -9.58
C CYS A 10 10.44 1.23 -10.90
N VAL A 11 10.83 0.31 -11.79
CA VAL A 11 10.14 0.11 -13.08
C VAL A 11 8.73 -0.41 -12.86
N ALA A 12 8.55 -1.40 -11.97
CA ALA A 12 7.24 -1.96 -11.73
C ALA A 12 6.26 -0.94 -11.11
N ASP A 13 6.73 -0.07 -10.20
CA ASP A 13 5.92 1.01 -9.61
C ASP A 13 5.71 2.19 -10.56
N LEU A 14 6.59 2.41 -11.54
CA LEU A 14 6.39 3.39 -12.61
C LEU A 14 5.26 2.93 -13.54
N ASN A 15 5.31 1.68 -14.01
CA ASN A 15 4.27 1.09 -14.86
C ASN A 15 2.89 1.15 -14.21
N LEU A 16 2.81 0.87 -12.90
CA LEU A 16 1.56 0.99 -12.14
C LEU A 16 1.04 2.43 -12.11
N ALA A 17 1.92 3.41 -11.95
CA ALA A 17 1.54 4.82 -11.92
C ALA A 17 1.03 5.31 -13.28
N GLU A 18 1.67 4.90 -14.37
CA GLU A 18 1.31 5.40 -15.70
C GLU A 18 0.03 4.76 -16.26
N VAL A 19 -0.20 3.48 -15.95
CA VAL A 19 -1.33 2.72 -16.49
C VAL A 19 -2.48 2.65 -15.50
N ILE A 20 -2.24 2.16 -14.28
CA ILE A 20 -3.33 1.82 -13.34
C ILE A 20 -3.84 3.05 -12.60
N SER A 21 -2.96 3.96 -12.16
CA SER A 21 -3.39 5.11 -11.36
C SER A 21 -4.37 6.05 -12.09
N LYS A 22 -4.39 6.04 -13.44
CA LYS A 22 -5.38 6.77 -14.25
C LYS A 22 -6.83 6.31 -14.02
N TYR A 23 -7.01 5.01 -13.75
CA TYR A 23 -8.33 4.42 -13.51
C TYR A 23 -8.77 4.49 -12.05
N LEU A 24 -7.84 4.84 -11.15
CA LEU A 24 -8.07 4.94 -9.71
C LEU A 24 -7.95 6.40 -9.27
N PRO A 25 -8.95 7.26 -9.56
CA PRO A 25 -8.88 8.67 -9.20
C PRO A 25 -8.74 8.87 -7.69
N GLN A 26 -9.11 7.91 -6.86
CA GLN A 26 -8.97 8.00 -5.40
C GLN A 26 -7.51 7.99 -4.90
N GLN A 27 -6.58 7.53 -5.73
CA GLN A 27 -5.16 7.47 -5.41
C GLN A 27 -4.48 8.79 -5.75
N THR A 28 -3.89 9.47 -4.77
CA THR A 28 -3.34 10.83 -4.96
C THR A 28 -1.84 10.87 -5.21
N MET A 29 -1.15 9.72 -5.19
CA MET A 29 0.32 9.65 -5.31
C MET A 29 0.90 10.18 -6.63
N THR A 30 0.08 10.28 -7.68
CA THR A 30 0.48 10.82 -9.00
C THR A 30 -0.16 12.18 -9.28
N SER A 31 -0.91 12.74 -8.33
CA SER A 31 -1.63 14.00 -8.51
C SER A 31 -0.75 15.21 -8.27
N THR A 32 -1.05 16.31 -8.95
CA THR A 32 -0.39 17.59 -8.71
C THR A 32 -0.94 18.28 -7.46
N GLU A 33 -0.23 19.28 -6.94
CA GLU A 33 -0.69 20.07 -5.80
C GLU A 33 -2.02 20.79 -6.07
N VAL A 34 -2.23 21.24 -7.31
CA VAL A 34 -3.49 21.88 -7.72
C VAL A 34 -4.63 20.88 -7.61
N ASP A 35 -4.45 19.66 -8.12
CA ASP A 35 -5.47 18.61 -8.06
C ASP A 35 -5.81 18.23 -6.61
N LEU A 36 -4.79 18.16 -5.74
CA LEU A 36 -4.95 17.91 -4.30
C LEU A 36 -5.76 19.02 -3.63
N THR A 37 -5.43 20.27 -3.92
CA THR A 37 -6.09 21.44 -3.36
C THR A 37 -7.55 21.53 -3.82
N THR A 38 -7.82 21.32 -5.11
CA THR A 38 -9.20 21.25 -5.65
C THR A 38 -10.02 20.14 -4.99
N ARG A 39 -9.42 18.98 -4.72
CA ARG A 39 -10.09 17.88 -4.00
C ARG A 39 -10.41 18.25 -2.55
N LEU A 40 -9.47 18.87 -1.84
CA LEU A 40 -9.70 19.33 -0.47
C LEU A 40 -10.85 20.32 -0.42
N PHE A 41 -10.90 21.29 -1.34
CA PHE A 41 -12.03 22.22 -1.45
C PHE A 41 -13.34 21.51 -1.77
N THR A 42 -13.34 20.50 -2.65
CA THR A 42 -14.55 19.73 -2.98
C THR A 42 -15.09 18.99 -1.76
N ILE A 43 -14.21 18.41 -0.94
CA ILE A 43 -14.59 17.73 0.31
C ILE A 43 -15.10 18.75 1.34
N ALA A 44 -14.42 19.89 1.50
CA ALA A 44 -14.80 20.93 2.44
C ALA A 44 -16.13 21.60 2.07
N ASP A 45 -16.39 21.83 0.78
CA ASP A 45 -17.66 22.41 0.30
C ASP A 45 -18.84 21.46 0.52
N ALA A 46 -18.61 20.16 0.30
CA ALA A 46 -19.58 19.12 0.65
C ALA A 46 -19.90 19.09 2.16
N CYS A 47 -19.00 19.62 3.01
CA CYS A 47 -19.23 19.78 4.44
C CYS A 47 -20.08 20.99 4.82
N LEU A 48 -20.07 22.07 4.03
CA LEU A 48 -20.82 23.29 4.35
C LEU A 48 -22.31 23.22 3.94
N HIS A 49 -22.62 22.62 2.79
CA HIS A 49 -23.87 22.93 2.07
C HIS A 49 -25.04 21.94 2.20
N ARG A 50 -25.21 21.19 3.31
CA ARG A 50 -26.34 20.24 3.43
C ARG A 50 -27.07 20.20 4.77
N HIS A 51 -28.31 20.68 4.78
CA HIS A 51 -29.29 20.53 5.87
C HIS A 51 -29.82 19.09 6.09
N LYS A 52 -29.44 18.10 5.26
CA LYS A 52 -30.03 16.73 5.28
C LYS A 52 -29.04 15.59 5.56
N ALA A 53 -27.73 15.83 5.52
CA ALA A 53 -26.72 14.81 5.74
C ALA A 53 -25.50 15.40 6.44
N VAL A 54 -25.06 14.77 7.54
CA VAL A 54 -23.86 15.15 8.27
C VAL A 54 -22.66 14.46 7.61
N PRO A 55 -21.70 15.20 7.04
CA PRO A 55 -20.48 14.62 6.49
C PRO A 55 -19.58 14.21 7.65
N VAL A 56 -19.25 12.92 7.71
CA VAL A 56 -18.30 12.37 8.68
C VAL A 56 -17.00 12.10 7.96
N ILE A 57 -15.93 12.77 8.39
CA ILE A 57 -14.59 12.50 7.88
C ILE A 57 -13.93 11.50 8.84
N ILE A 58 -13.61 10.32 8.33
CA ILE A 58 -12.86 9.33 9.08
C ILE A 58 -11.46 9.26 8.51
N ASN A 59 -10.50 9.50 9.39
CA ASN A 59 -9.11 9.23 9.13
C ASN A 59 -8.75 7.85 9.69
N ILE A 60 -8.31 6.93 8.82
CA ILE A 60 -7.86 5.59 9.21
C ILE A 60 -6.36 5.52 9.01
N ASP A 61 -5.67 5.15 10.08
CA ASP A 61 -4.25 4.82 10.07
C ASP A 61 -4.07 3.36 10.45
N PHE A 62 -3.23 2.65 9.70
CA PHE A 62 -3.00 1.21 9.88
C PHE A 62 -1.66 0.96 10.56
N GLU A 63 -1.70 0.22 11.67
CA GLU A 63 -0.48 -0.17 12.36
C GLU A 63 0.39 -1.05 11.45
N LYS A 64 1.59 -0.55 11.13
CA LYS A 64 2.58 -1.27 10.32
C LYS A 64 2.03 -1.74 8.98
N TRP A 65 1.26 -0.88 8.31
CA TRP A 65 0.67 -1.12 6.97
C TRP A 65 1.60 -1.90 6.02
N ASN A 66 2.81 -1.40 5.80
CA ASN A 66 3.78 -1.98 4.88
C ASN A 66 4.20 -3.41 5.30
N LEU A 67 4.36 -3.66 6.60
CA LEU A 67 4.84 -4.93 7.13
C LEU A 67 3.76 -6.01 7.18
N ARG A 68 2.47 -5.64 7.09
CA ARG A 68 1.36 -6.60 7.18
C ARG A 68 0.97 -7.22 5.83
N TRP A 69 1.49 -6.70 4.72
CA TRP A 69 1.25 -7.30 3.42
C TRP A 69 1.88 -8.70 3.32
N ARG A 70 1.12 -9.63 2.74
CA ARG A 70 1.50 -11.02 2.50
C ARG A 70 1.19 -11.42 1.07
N GLN A 71 1.87 -12.47 0.61
CA GLN A 71 1.62 -13.04 -0.72
C GLN A 71 0.18 -13.49 -0.89
N THR A 72 -0.37 -14.20 0.10
CA THR A 72 -1.74 -14.73 0.06
C THR A 72 -2.80 -13.66 -0.18
N THR A 73 -2.60 -12.43 0.32
CA THR A 73 -3.53 -11.31 0.13
C THR A 73 -3.33 -10.60 -1.22
N THR A 74 -2.11 -10.56 -1.73
CA THR A 74 -1.74 -9.74 -2.90
C THR A 74 -1.71 -10.52 -4.21
N GLU A 75 -1.52 -11.84 -4.15
CA GLU A 75 -1.31 -12.71 -5.31
C GLU A 75 -2.44 -12.64 -6.33
N GLY A 76 -3.70 -12.67 -5.89
CA GLY A 76 -4.85 -12.60 -6.79
C GLY A 76 -4.89 -11.32 -7.62
N VAL A 77 -4.69 -10.16 -6.97
CA VAL A 77 -4.68 -8.86 -7.66
C VAL A 77 -3.43 -8.71 -8.52
N PHE A 78 -2.27 -9.12 -8.02
CA PHE A 78 -1.01 -9.02 -8.76
C PHE A 78 -0.97 -9.93 -9.99
N ARG A 79 -1.64 -11.08 -9.96
CA ARG A 79 -1.78 -11.95 -11.12
C ARG A 79 -2.61 -11.29 -12.23
N VAL A 80 -3.70 -10.61 -11.87
CA VAL A 80 -4.48 -9.83 -12.85
C VAL A 80 -3.65 -8.69 -13.45
N ILE A 81 -2.81 -8.05 -12.64
CA ILE A 81 -1.89 -7.01 -13.12
C ILE A 81 -0.81 -7.60 -14.04
N ASP A 82 -0.22 -8.75 -13.66
CA ASP A 82 0.73 -9.50 -14.51
C ASP A 82 0.11 -9.80 -15.89
N ASP A 83 -1.13 -10.30 -15.90
CA ASP A 83 -1.88 -10.62 -17.12
C ASP A 83 -2.18 -9.36 -17.95
N LEU A 84 -2.50 -8.22 -17.30
CA LEU A 84 -2.75 -6.94 -17.97
C LEU A 84 -1.51 -6.41 -18.72
N PHE A 85 -0.33 -6.58 -18.13
CA PHE A 85 0.93 -6.19 -18.76
C PHE A 85 1.46 -7.25 -19.74
N GLY A 86 0.79 -8.40 -19.86
CA GLY A 86 1.20 -9.51 -20.73
C GLY A 86 2.51 -10.17 -20.29
N THR A 87 2.90 -9.98 -19.03
CA THR A 87 4.15 -10.50 -18.46
C THR A 87 3.81 -11.31 -17.21
N PRO A 88 3.91 -12.64 -17.26
CA PRO A 88 3.59 -13.47 -16.09
C PRO A 88 4.72 -13.41 -15.06
N GLY A 89 4.42 -13.00 -13.82
CA GLY A 89 5.35 -13.11 -12.70
C GLY A 89 5.92 -11.81 -12.09
N PRO A 90 6.16 -10.69 -12.82
CA PRO A 90 6.83 -9.53 -12.26
C PRO A 90 6.16 -8.95 -11.02
N TYR A 91 4.85 -8.98 -10.88
CA TYR A 91 4.14 -8.45 -9.72
C TYR A 91 3.97 -9.51 -8.63
N THR A 92 3.61 -10.75 -9.00
CA THR A 92 3.44 -11.87 -8.06
C THR A 92 4.75 -12.27 -7.36
N PHE A 93 5.90 -12.16 -8.03
CA PHE A 93 7.23 -12.50 -7.49
C PHE A 93 7.74 -11.52 -6.40
N SER A 94 7.07 -10.38 -6.19
CA SER A 94 7.53 -9.35 -5.25
C SER A 94 7.67 -9.83 -3.79
N ASN A 95 6.79 -10.69 -3.31
CA ASN A 95 6.88 -11.25 -1.96
C ASN A 95 7.98 -12.32 -1.84
N GLU A 96 8.18 -13.10 -2.91
CA GLU A 96 9.26 -14.10 -2.98
C GLU A 96 10.65 -13.43 -2.94
N PHE A 97 10.78 -12.22 -3.50
CA PHE A 97 11.98 -11.40 -3.34
C PHE A 97 12.31 -11.14 -1.87
N PHE A 98 11.33 -10.74 -1.05
CA PHE A 98 11.56 -10.47 0.37
C PHE A 98 11.91 -11.75 1.13
N LYS A 99 11.21 -12.85 0.83
CA LYS A 99 11.46 -14.16 1.43
C LYS A 99 12.88 -14.67 1.18
N ARG A 100 13.39 -14.50 -0.04
CA ARG A 100 14.75 -14.93 -0.41
C ARG A 100 15.85 -13.94 -0.05
N SER A 101 15.48 -12.73 0.38
CA SER A 101 16.44 -11.67 0.70
C SER A 101 17.01 -11.80 2.10
N LYS A 102 18.25 -11.35 2.26
CA LYS A 102 18.88 -11.12 3.56
C LYS A 102 18.66 -9.68 4.00
N PHE A 103 18.11 -9.50 5.19
CA PHE A 103 17.97 -8.19 5.81
C PHE A 103 19.07 -8.01 6.84
N TYR A 104 19.70 -6.85 6.82
CA TYR A 104 20.69 -6.48 7.82
C TYR A 104 20.58 -4.99 8.13
N LEU A 105 20.80 -4.65 9.39
CA LEU A 105 20.87 -3.28 9.85
C LEU A 105 22.23 -2.69 9.51
N VAL A 106 22.24 -1.65 8.68
CA VAL A 106 23.44 -0.86 8.42
C VAL A 106 23.57 0.16 9.55
N SER A 107 24.28 -0.20 10.61
CA SER A 107 24.62 0.71 11.70
C SER A 107 26.01 0.43 12.23
N GLN A 108 26.79 1.49 12.45
CA GLN A 108 28.13 1.39 13.05
C GLN A 108 28.10 0.85 14.49
N TYR A 109 26.98 1.04 15.20
CA TYR A 109 26.80 0.62 16.59
C TYR A 109 26.12 -0.75 16.72
N GLY A 110 25.62 -1.30 15.61
CA GLY A 110 24.81 -2.53 15.58
C GLY A 110 25.38 -3.55 14.60
N VAL A 111 26.70 -3.69 14.55
CA VAL A 111 27.35 -4.68 13.70
C VAL A 111 26.98 -6.09 14.20
N PRO A 112 26.53 -6.99 13.32
CA PRO A 112 26.24 -8.36 13.73
C PRO A 112 27.52 -9.01 14.29
N ALA A 113 27.49 -9.36 15.59
CA ALA A 113 28.68 -9.82 16.33
C ALA A 113 29.26 -11.16 15.83
N SER A 114 28.49 -11.87 15.01
CA SER A 114 28.76 -13.24 14.55
C SER A 114 29.23 -13.32 13.10
N VAL A 115 29.64 -12.20 12.48
CA VAL A 115 30.14 -12.18 11.11
C VAL A 115 31.66 -12.32 11.09
N ASN A 116 32.13 -13.35 10.39
CA ASN A 116 33.52 -13.79 10.25
C ASN A 116 33.80 -13.95 8.74
N ASP A 117 35.07 -13.96 8.32
CA ASP A 117 35.40 -14.19 6.90
C ASP A 117 34.90 -15.55 6.38
N ALA A 118 34.81 -16.57 7.26
CA ALA A 118 34.29 -17.89 6.93
C ALA A 118 32.77 -17.95 6.69
N ASN A 119 31.98 -17.02 7.28
CA ASN A 119 30.51 -17.05 7.23
C ASN A 119 29.90 -15.80 6.57
N LYS A 120 30.72 -15.00 5.89
CA LYS A 120 30.33 -13.73 5.26
C LYS A 120 29.12 -13.83 4.33
N LEU A 121 28.95 -14.98 3.65
CA LEU A 121 27.82 -15.24 2.76
C LEU A 121 26.52 -15.54 3.53
N MET A 122 26.61 -16.39 4.55
CA MET A 122 25.48 -16.87 5.35
C MET A 122 25.82 -16.78 6.85
N PRO A 123 25.81 -15.57 7.44
CA PRO A 123 26.06 -15.44 8.86
C PRO A 123 24.83 -15.89 9.66
N PRO A 124 24.98 -16.27 10.95
CA PRO A 124 23.85 -16.70 11.75
C PRO A 124 22.91 -15.53 12.07
N GLU A 125 21.63 -15.83 12.25
CA GLU A 125 20.60 -14.83 12.56
C GLU A 125 20.88 -14.10 13.87
N SER A 126 20.55 -12.81 13.91
CA SER A 126 20.71 -11.93 15.06
C SER A 126 19.66 -10.83 15.05
N SER A 127 19.59 -10.03 16.11
CA SER A 127 18.70 -8.86 16.16
C SER A 127 18.96 -7.85 15.05
N ALA A 128 20.20 -7.81 14.53
CA ALA A 128 20.61 -6.92 13.45
C ALA A 128 20.52 -7.57 12.05
N MET A 129 20.26 -8.88 11.95
CA MET A 129 20.26 -9.59 10.66
C MET A 129 19.37 -10.83 10.67
N TRP A 130 18.47 -10.93 9.70
CA TRP A 130 17.54 -12.05 9.58
C TRP A 130 17.27 -12.41 8.11
N PHE A 131 16.72 -13.60 7.90
CA PHE A 131 16.34 -14.14 6.60
C PHE A 131 14.84 -14.45 6.56
N ASN A 132 14.34 -14.88 5.40
CA ASN A 132 13.00 -15.44 5.25
C ASN A 132 11.87 -14.52 5.72
N ASP A 133 11.98 -13.24 5.37
CA ASP A 133 10.97 -12.24 5.75
C ASP A 133 9.94 -12.06 4.63
N GLU A 134 8.70 -12.45 4.90
CA GLU A 134 7.58 -12.31 3.96
C GLU A 134 6.90 -10.93 4.04
N SER A 135 7.40 -10.03 4.88
CA SER A 135 6.82 -8.69 5.05
C SER A 135 7.33 -7.67 4.02
N GLY A 136 6.41 -6.85 3.52
CA GLY A 136 6.75 -5.69 2.71
C GLY A 136 7.56 -4.66 3.48
N LYS A 137 8.45 -3.94 2.79
CA LYS A 137 9.24 -2.84 3.37
C LYS A 137 8.77 -1.48 2.91
N GLU A 138 8.97 -0.48 3.76
CA GLU A 138 8.61 0.89 3.44
C GLU A 138 9.32 1.38 2.16
N GLY A 139 8.62 2.19 1.36
CA GLY A 139 9.12 2.69 0.08
C GLY A 139 9.06 1.68 -1.07
N THR A 140 8.61 0.45 -0.83
CA THR A 140 8.42 -0.56 -1.89
C THR A 140 6.94 -0.80 -2.15
N ARG A 141 6.51 -0.90 -3.41
CA ARG A 141 5.18 -1.39 -3.82
C ARG A 141 3.98 -0.66 -3.20
N GLN A 142 4.17 0.58 -2.74
CA GLN A 142 3.13 1.36 -2.09
C GLN A 142 1.90 1.53 -3.00
N LYS A 143 2.11 1.80 -4.30
CA LYS A 143 1.03 1.94 -5.28
C LYS A 143 0.24 0.64 -5.44
N GLY A 144 0.94 -0.49 -5.59
CA GLY A 144 0.31 -1.80 -5.76
C GLY A 144 -0.50 -2.26 -4.54
N TRP A 145 0.00 -2.01 -3.34
CA TRP A 145 -0.72 -2.28 -2.09
C TRP A 145 -1.95 -1.41 -1.92
N THR A 146 -1.84 -0.11 -2.23
CA THR A 146 -3.00 0.80 -2.22
C THR A 146 -4.06 0.36 -3.23
N THR A 147 -3.67 -0.05 -4.45
CA THR A 147 -4.59 -0.62 -5.44
C THR A 147 -5.28 -1.89 -4.92
N THR A 148 -4.52 -2.82 -4.35
CA THR A 148 -5.07 -4.09 -3.81
C THR A 148 -6.11 -3.80 -2.73
N TRP A 149 -5.81 -2.89 -1.83
CA TRP A 149 -6.74 -2.47 -0.77
C TRP A 149 -8.02 -1.83 -1.33
N MET A 150 -7.89 -0.93 -2.30
CA MET A 150 -9.03 -0.28 -2.94
C MET A 150 -9.97 -1.30 -3.59
N LEU A 151 -9.41 -2.33 -4.23
CA LEU A 151 -10.18 -3.39 -4.88
C LEU A 151 -10.80 -4.37 -3.89
N MET A 152 -10.15 -4.64 -2.76
CA MET A 152 -10.65 -5.55 -1.74
C MET A 152 -11.85 -4.99 -0.96
N LYS A 153 -12.01 -3.65 -0.92
CA LYS A 153 -13.16 -3.04 -0.22
C LYS A 153 -14.47 -3.38 -0.94
N PRO A 154 -15.49 -3.91 -0.22
CA PRO A 154 -16.83 -4.01 -0.80
C PRO A 154 -17.32 -2.59 -1.14
N SER A 155 -17.75 -2.38 -2.40
CA SER A 155 -18.02 -1.04 -2.93
C SER A 155 -18.95 -0.24 -2.03
N PRO A 156 -18.52 0.89 -1.43
CA PRO A 156 -19.46 1.87 -0.96
C PRO A 156 -19.85 2.69 -2.18
N ARG A 157 -21.02 2.44 -2.77
CA ARG A 157 -21.60 3.31 -3.82
C ARG A 157 -21.75 4.78 -3.36
N CYS A 158 -21.48 5.05 -2.08
CA CYS A 158 -21.74 6.30 -1.39
C CYS A 158 -20.55 6.83 -0.56
N CYS A 159 -19.28 6.60 -0.89
CA CYS A 159 -18.17 7.30 -0.19
C CYS A 159 -17.12 7.90 -1.15
N MET A 160 -16.84 9.19 -0.99
CA MET A 160 -15.63 9.82 -1.53
C MET A 160 -14.43 9.42 -0.67
N LEU A 161 -13.37 9.01 -1.34
CA LEU A 161 -12.23 8.34 -0.74
C LEU A 161 -10.94 8.92 -1.32
N SER A 162 -10.06 9.36 -0.43
CA SER A 162 -8.71 9.78 -0.79
C SER A 162 -7.70 8.93 -0.03
N TYR A 163 -6.67 8.46 -0.75
CA TYR A 163 -5.67 7.54 -0.22
C TYR A 163 -4.26 8.02 -0.49
N GLN A 164 -3.45 7.99 0.57
CA GLN A 164 -2.01 8.23 0.48
C GLN A 164 -1.28 7.39 1.52
N LEU A 165 -0.48 6.42 1.06
CA LEU A 165 0.58 5.80 1.87
C LEU A 165 0.12 5.17 3.21
N GLY A 166 -1.07 4.55 3.23
CA GLY A 166 -1.65 3.95 4.46
C GLY A 166 -2.59 4.88 5.23
N PHE A 167 -2.63 6.16 4.89
CA PHE A 167 -3.58 7.14 5.40
C PHE A 167 -4.81 7.18 4.49
N GLN A 168 -5.99 7.08 5.09
CA GLN A 168 -7.25 7.02 4.37
C GLN A 168 -8.24 8.04 4.91
N VAL A 169 -8.74 8.89 4.02
CA VAL A 169 -9.82 9.83 4.31
C VAL A 169 -11.10 9.33 3.65
N LEU A 170 -12.08 8.95 4.48
CA LEU A 170 -13.44 8.59 4.07
C LEU A 170 -14.37 9.77 4.28
N SER A 171 -15.17 10.13 3.27
CA SER A 171 -16.28 11.06 3.37
C SER A 171 -17.55 10.47 2.75
N PRO A 172 -18.73 10.54 3.38
CA PRO A 172 -19.96 10.01 2.80
C PRO A 172 -20.40 10.83 1.59
N ALA A 173 -20.58 10.15 0.46
CA ALA A 173 -21.23 10.70 -0.71
C ALA A 173 -22.75 10.59 -0.57
N LYS A 174 -23.38 11.77 -0.58
CA LYS A 174 -24.77 12.18 -0.78
C LYS A 174 -25.96 11.41 -0.18
N GLU A 175 -25.87 10.16 0.25
CA GLU A 175 -26.98 9.42 0.90
C GLU A 175 -26.44 8.15 1.58
N THR A 176 -26.41 8.10 2.91
CA THR A 176 -26.17 6.83 3.64
C THR A 176 -27.16 6.67 4.78
N THR A 177 -27.94 5.59 4.72
CA THR A 177 -28.77 5.06 5.80
C THR A 177 -27.90 4.34 6.85
N LYS A 178 -28.30 4.44 8.13
CA LYS A 178 -27.56 3.95 9.32
C LYS A 178 -27.15 2.45 9.30
N SER A 179 -27.76 1.60 8.48
CA SER A 179 -27.48 0.14 8.52
C SER A 179 -26.18 -0.26 7.81
N SER A 180 -25.74 0.50 6.80
CA SER A 180 -24.52 0.20 6.05
C SER A 180 -23.24 0.38 6.87
N TRP A 181 -23.29 1.25 7.89
CA TRP A 181 -22.16 1.55 8.77
C TRP A 181 -21.85 0.44 9.78
N ARG A 182 -22.88 -0.30 10.25
CA ARG A 182 -22.68 -1.40 11.21
C ARG A 182 -21.90 -2.56 10.61
N HIS A 183 -22.14 -2.91 9.35
CA HIS A 183 -21.39 -3.96 8.66
C HIS A 183 -19.93 -3.57 8.37
N PHE A 184 -19.67 -2.28 8.08
CA PHE A 184 -18.31 -1.80 7.81
C PHE A 184 -17.42 -1.78 9.07
N LEU A 185 -17.98 -1.41 10.22
CA LEU A 185 -17.28 -1.43 11.51
C LEU A 185 -16.97 -2.85 12.00
N LEU A 186 -17.86 -3.82 11.74
CA LEU A 186 -17.66 -5.23 12.10
C LEU A 186 -16.59 -5.95 11.25
N LEU A 187 -16.30 -5.45 10.05
CA LEU A 187 -15.21 -5.97 9.20
C LEU A 187 -13.82 -5.43 9.59
N MET A 188 -13.77 -4.44 10.49
CA MET A 188 -12.55 -3.74 10.90
C MET A 188 -12.09 -4.12 12.32
N THR A 189 -12.83 -5.01 13.00
CA THR A 189 -12.46 -5.67 14.26
C THR A 189 -12.05 -7.11 13.99
#